data_AF-A0A8J6WTQ6-F1
#
_entry.id   AF-A0A8J6WTQ6-F1
#
_cell.length_a   1.000
_cell.length_b   1.000
_cell.length_c   1.000
_cell.angle_alpha   90.00
_cell.angle_beta   90.00
_cell.angle_gamma   90.00
#
_symmetry.space_group_name_H-M   'P 1'
#
loop_
_entity.id
_entity.type
_entity.pdbx_description
1 polymer ?
#
loop_
_entity_poly.entity_id
_entity_poly.type
_entity_poly.pdbx_seq_one_letter_code
_entity_poly.pdbx_strand_id
1 'polypeptide(L)'
;MPYVTKIEDIQAYITKFSLAKTLWLDTEVADWSTSKPRLSLIQVLVEPNNATHESTCILDVLDRPDLAADFIAKVMVQSHIEKVFHNACYDLKYLGGQQAQNVTCTLKLAKKIGKQVLGTTNLKLKTLATELCQFPDVDAEEQGSDWGRRSLTPKQLHYAAMDTVYLAAVHRCLLEKTDPEAVTRIFDMASNGTQKFKPKADPASLTATKVRVAFECPRLFYLHQKFGGNTLFIPTDGNISFGVGNAFHSLADAFVQLALREPQFQALMQSNADQLQVEEVASQMQSLFYQLKFFPYLQEVSQKDPRQSPGLLKVWTGLQGLIKKFAELLIKNRLSCDAKTVIQKTFVTGDRKLEYVFTLPDGTQQRVAGEFDCLVYNFELQQQCVIEFKTYRPIDPSAQLAQVALYSYMLWAKNKIAVDSAVYCVLPEFQEYSYSWKQLESTVHQLIPHKLQQMQQWLMWEQNRLEPPPSTLEAQRCNICPQYEKCQTYFAVGDRSTTSDGGAKVIKPPIVKKTRVAKIAGEISAPE
;
A
#
# COMPACT_ATOMS: atom_id res chain seq x y z
N MET A 1 -0.58 17.04 5.40
CA MET A 1 0.27 18.23 5.19
C MET A 1 -0.36 19.47 5.80
N PRO A 2 0.12 19.95 6.95
CA PRO A 2 -0.25 21.27 7.47
C PRO A 2 0.35 22.40 6.62
N TYR A 3 -0.49 23.33 6.16
CA TYR A 3 -0.10 24.65 5.65
C TYR A 3 -0.32 25.68 6.76
N VAL A 4 0.76 26.26 7.27
CA VAL A 4 0.77 27.00 8.53
C VAL A 4 1.01 28.47 8.26
N THR A 5 0.06 29.32 8.64
CA THR A 5 0.06 30.76 8.34
C THR A 5 0.06 31.66 9.57
N LYS A 6 -0.18 31.12 10.77
CA LYS A 6 -0.12 31.90 12.02
C LYS A 6 1.30 31.90 12.57
N ILE A 7 1.76 33.05 13.07
CA ILE A 7 3.12 33.26 13.58
C ILE A 7 3.44 32.27 14.71
N GLU A 8 2.55 32.15 15.70
CA GLU A 8 2.72 31.27 16.86
C GLU A 8 2.83 29.79 16.46
N ASP A 9 1.97 29.35 15.53
CA ASP A 9 2.01 27.97 15.02
C ASP A 9 3.31 27.70 14.26
N ILE A 10 3.76 28.65 13.42
CA ILE A 10 5.04 28.53 12.69
C ILE A 10 6.20 28.40 13.68
N GLN A 11 6.26 29.25 14.71
CA GLN A 11 7.30 29.18 15.75
C GLN A 11 7.27 27.85 16.52
N ALA A 12 6.07 27.31 16.78
CA ALA A 12 5.91 25.99 17.41
C ALA A 12 6.44 24.87 16.49
N TYR A 13 6.16 24.91 15.20
CA TYR A 13 6.72 23.95 14.23
C TYR A 13 8.23 24.08 14.10
N ILE A 14 8.79 25.30 14.06
CA ILE A 14 10.25 25.52 14.06
C ILE A 14 10.89 24.87 15.29
N THR A 15 10.27 25.05 16.46
CA THR A 15 10.74 24.44 17.72
C THR A 15 10.63 22.91 17.66
N LYS A 16 9.60 22.35 17.01
CA LYS A 16 9.51 20.91 16.78
C LYS A 16 10.61 20.41 15.85
N PHE A 17 10.92 21.14 14.78
CA PHE A 17 11.94 20.76 13.79
C PHE A 17 13.36 20.79 14.35
N SER A 18 13.65 21.62 15.36
CA SER A 18 14.98 21.66 15.99
C SER A 18 15.34 20.36 16.75
N LEU A 19 14.35 19.51 17.01
CA LEU A 19 14.50 18.20 17.66
C LEU A 19 14.72 17.06 16.66
N ALA A 20 14.55 17.30 15.36
CA ALA A 20 14.70 16.28 14.33
C ALA A 20 16.18 15.92 14.09
N LYS A 21 16.42 14.71 13.58
CA LYS A 21 17.77 14.30 13.16
C LYS A 21 18.06 14.63 11.70
N THR A 22 17.07 14.44 10.83
CA THR A 22 17.18 14.77 9.40
C THR A 22 15.92 15.48 8.97
N LEU A 23 16.08 16.51 8.15
CA LEU A 23 14.99 17.28 7.54
C LEU A 23 15.22 17.35 6.04
N TRP A 24 14.18 17.10 5.26
CA TRP A 24 14.16 17.37 3.82
C TRP A 24 13.45 18.69 3.58
N LEU A 25 14.18 19.62 2.98
CA LEU A 25 13.80 21.02 2.90
C LEU A 25 13.75 21.49 1.46
N ASP A 26 12.79 22.35 1.17
CA ASP A 26 12.72 23.12 -0.08
C ASP A 26 12.21 24.54 0.22
N THR A 27 12.29 25.45 -0.75
CA THR A 27 11.71 26.79 -0.64
C THR A 27 10.98 27.25 -1.89
N GLU A 28 9.95 28.07 -1.71
CA GLU A 28 9.35 28.83 -2.81
C GLU A 28 9.59 30.32 -2.65
N VAL A 29 9.86 31.00 -3.76
CA VAL A 29 10.29 32.40 -3.79
C VAL A 29 9.35 33.22 -4.66
N ALA A 30 8.75 34.26 -4.07
CA ALA A 30 7.96 35.25 -4.79
C ALA A 30 8.87 36.26 -5.51
N ASP A 31 8.39 36.81 -6.61
CA ASP A 31 9.07 37.85 -7.39
C ASP A 31 10.50 37.49 -7.80
N TRP A 32 10.74 36.21 -8.10
CA TRP A 32 12.07 35.66 -8.37
C TRP A 32 12.81 36.36 -9.53
N SER A 33 12.07 36.99 -10.44
CA SER A 33 12.59 37.74 -11.59
C SER A 33 12.90 39.22 -11.29
N THR A 34 12.58 39.71 -10.08
CA THR A 34 12.81 41.10 -9.68
C THR A 34 14.13 41.28 -8.92
N SER A 35 14.52 42.53 -8.66
CA SER A 35 15.71 42.83 -7.86
C SER A 35 15.57 42.53 -6.36
N LYS A 36 14.35 42.19 -5.90
CA LYS A 36 14.04 41.92 -4.49
C LYS A 36 13.17 40.66 -4.35
N PRO A 37 13.70 39.47 -4.66
CA PRO A 37 12.98 38.22 -4.44
C PRO A 37 12.67 38.04 -2.96
N ARG A 38 11.50 37.48 -2.66
CA ARG A 38 11.00 37.32 -1.29
C ARG A 38 10.77 35.85 -0.99
N LEU A 39 11.35 35.34 0.09
CA LEU A 39 11.08 33.98 0.54
C LEU A 39 9.58 33.87 0.90
N SER A 40 8.87 32.98 0.22
CA SER A 40 7.42 32.84 0.36
C SER A 40 7.08 31.66 1.26
N LEU A 41 7.65 30.49 0.98
CA LEU A 41 7.38 29.26 1.71
C LEU A 41 8.68 28.55 2.10
N ILE A 42 8.62 27.85 3.23
CA ILE A 42 9.60 26.83 3.62
C ILE A 42 8.86 25.51 3.75
N GLN A 43 9.23 24.51 2.97
CA GLN A 43 8.67 23.17 3.07
C GLN A 43 9.60 22.28 3.89
N VAL A 44 9.02 21.52 4.81
CA VAL A 44 9.76 20.69 5.76
C VAL A 44 9.14 19.32 5.87
N LEU A 45 9.90 18.29 5.50
CA LEU A 45 9.55 16.90 5.75
C LEU A 45 10.48 16.33 6.84
N VAL A 46 9.89 15.79 7.90
CA VAL A 46 10.60 15.30 9.10
C VAL A 46 10.68 13.77 9.14
N GLU A 47 9.64 13.10 8.63
CA GLU A 47 9.50 11.64 8.67
C GLU A 47 8.97 11.15 7.31
N PRO A 48 9.86 10.78 6.37
CA PRO A 48 9.45 10.27 5.07
C PRO A 48 8.79 8.90 5.24
N ASN A 49 7.46 8.87 5.28
CA ASN A 49 6.68 7.63 5.16
C ASN A 49 6.46 7.29 3.67
N ASN A 50 5.90 6.10 3.38
CA ASN A 50 5.81 5.55 2.02
C ASN A 50 4.99 6.42 1.06
N ALA A 51 5.67 7.37 0.41
CA ALA A 51 5.22 8.15 -0.75
C ALA A 51 4.00 9.09 -0.54
N THR A 52 3.67 9.47 0.71
CA THR A 52 2.63 10.47 0.97
C THR A 52 3.24 11.80 1.47
N HIS A 53 2.60 12.91 1.17
CA HIS A 53 2.97 14.25 1.67
C HIS A 53 2.42 14.50 3.08
N GLU A 54 1.94 13.46 3.77
CA GLU A 54 1.25 13.60 5.06
C GLU A 54 2.16 14.15 6.16
N SER A 55 3.45 13.82 6.10
CA SER A 55 4.51 14.29 7.01
C SER A 55 5.18 15.60 6.56
N THR A 56 4.78 16.20 5.43
CA THR A 56 5.31 17.49 4.98
C THR A 56 4.53 18.63 5.62
N CYS A 57 5.24 19.61 6.17
CA CYS A 57 4.71 20.88 6.64
C CYS A 57 5.14 22.01 5.71
N ILE A 58 4.22 22.93 5.42
CA ILE A 58 4.50 24.14 4.63
C ILE A 58 4.34 25.35 5.55
N LEU A 59 5.43 26.07 5.78
CA LEU A 59 5.44 27.30 6.56
C LEU A 59 5.28 28.50 5.64
N ASP A 60 4.29 29.35 5.90
CA ASP A 60 4.10 30.61 5.19
C ASP A 60 4.91 31.75 5.83
N VAL A 61 6.00 32.12 5.17
CA VAL A 61 6.97 33.12 5.65
C VAL A 61 7.02 34.37 4.78
N LEU A 62 6.07 34.52 3.85
CA LEU A 62 6.01 35.68 2.96
C LEU A 62 5.89 36.97 3.77
N ASP A 63 6.77 37.93 3.49
CA ASP A 63 6.87 39.22 4.19
C ASP A 63 7.09 39.12 5.71
N ARG A 64 7.66 37.99 6.18
CA ARG A 64 7.94 37.70 7.60
C ARG A 64 9.40 37.28 7.80
N PRO A 65 10.35 38.22 7.63
CA PRO A 65 11.78 37.92 7.72
C PRO A 65 12.22 37.45 9.11
N ASP A 66 11.47 37.81 10.17
CA ASP A 66 11.66 37.36 11.54
C ASP A 66 11.44 35.85 11.70
N LEU A 67 10.42 35.28 11.04
CA LEU A 67 10.19 33.83 11.05
C LEU A 67 11.27 33.07 10.29
N ALA A 68 11.75 33.61 9.17
CA ALA A 68 12.88 33.04 8.44
C ALA A 68 14.16 33.08 9.28
N ALA A 69 14.42 34.19 9.99
CA ALA A 69 15.54 34.31 10.91
C ALA A 69 15.46 33.31 12.07
N ASP A 70 14.26 33.09 12.64
CA ASP A 70 14.04 32.08 13.69
C ASP A 70 14.29 30.65 13.18
N PHE A 71 13.81 30.33 11.97
CA PHE A 71 14.09 29.05 11.32
C PHE A 71 15.60 28.84 11.13
N ILE A 72 16.32 29.88 10.69
CA ILE A 72 17.78 29.82 10.52
C ILE A 72 18.46 29.53 11.86
N ALA A 73 18.14 30.30 12.91
CA ALA A 73 18.76 30.19 14.22
C ALA A 73 18.49 28.85 14.93
N LYS A 74 17.29 28.29 14.76
CA LYS A 74 16.88 27.05 15.45
C LYS A 74 17.07 25.78 14.64
N VAL A 75 17.19 25.85 13.31
CA VAL A 75 17.28 24.67 12.44
C VAL A 75 18.55 24.70 11.58
N MET A 76 18.77 25.76 10.80
CA MET A 76 19.82 25.76 9.79
C MET A 76 21.23 25.73 10.38
N VAL A 77 21.48 26.49 11.45
CA VAL A 77 22.79 26.56 12.09
C VAL A 77 23.13 25.33 12.94
N GLN A 78 22.14 24.49 13.26
CA GLN A 78 22.30 23.35 14.17
C GLN A 78 23.00 22.17 13.48
N SER A 79 24.21 21.81 13.90
CA SER A 79 24.99 20.74 13.27
C SER A 79 24.45 19.33 13.50
N HIS A 80 23.72 19.10 14.59
CA HIS A 80 23.15 17.78 14.91
C HIS A 80 21.97 17.39 13.98
N ILE A 81 21.42 18.36 13.25
CA ILE A 81 20.34 18.15 12.29
C ILE A 81 20.96 18.09 10.88
N GLU A 82 20.75 17.01 10.15
CA GLU A 82 21.06 16.96 8.72
C GLU A 82 19.96 17.67 7.93
N LYS A 83 20.34 18.64 7.09
CA LYS A 83 19.38 19.30 6.18
C LYS A 83 19.66 18.87 4.75
N VAL A 84 18.69 18.18 4.16
CA VAL A 84 18.77 17.66 2.81
C VAL A 84 18.03 18.60 1.87
N PHE A 85 18.66 18.99 0.77
CA PHE A 85 18.09 19.83 -0.29
C PHE A 85 18.41 19.26 -1.67
N HIS A 86 17.62 19.63 -2.69
CA HIS A 86 18.05 19.51 -4.08
C HIS A 86 18.55 20.87 -4.57
N ASN A 87 19.79 20.93 -5.08
CA ASN A 87 20.39 22.21 -5.48
C ASN A 87 20.50 23.26 -4.33
N ALA A 88 20.87 22.79 -3.13
CA ALA A 88 20.95 23.57 -1.88
C ALA A 88 21.48 25.01 -1.99
N CYS A 89 22.42 25.30 -2.89
CA CYS A 89 22.98 26.65 -3.04
C CYS A 89 21.92 27.71 -3.39
N TYR A 90 20.78 27.31 -3.97
CA TYR A 90 19.68 28.23 -4.24
C TYR A 90 18.96 28.61 -2.95
N ASP A 91 18.44 27.63 -2.22
CA ASP A 91 17.67 27.81 -0.98
C ASP A 91 18.48 28.44 0.14
N LEU A 92 19.76 28.05 0.27
CA LEU A 92 20.65 28.59 1.28
C LEU A 92 20.86 30.10 1.17
N LYS A 93 20.64 30.72 0.00
CA LYS A 93 20.68 32.20 -0.10
C LYS A 93 19.64 32.87 0.80
N TYR A 94 18.52 32.20 1.02
CA TYR A 94 17.41 32.67 1.85
C TYR A 94 17.43 32.06 3.26
N LEU A 95 18.11 30.93 3.43
CA LEU A 95 18.17 30.16 4.68
C LEU A 95 19.56 30.17 5.35
N GLY A 96 20.19 31.35 5.43
CA GLY A 96 21.37 31.58 6.29
C GLY A 96 22.74 31.37 5.62
N GLY A 97 22.79 30.95 4.36
CA GLY A 97 23.99 30.88 3.54
C GLY A 97 25.08 30.01 4.18
N GLN A 98 26.22 30.62 4.47
CA GLN A 98 27.37 29.96 5.10
C GLN A 98 27.14 29.56 6.56
N GLN A 99 26.10 30.11 7.22
CA GLN A 99 25.78 29.74 8.59
C GLN A 99 25.13 28.36 8.69
N ALA A 100 24.57 27.84 7.59
CA ALA A 100 23.93 26.53 7.58
C ALA A 100 24.98 25.41 7.72
N GLN A 101 24.79 24.54 8.72
CA GLN A 101 25.70 23.43 9.02
C GLN A 101 25.07 22.09 8.61
N ASN A 102 25.86 21.04 8.41
CA ASN A 102 25.39 19.69 8.10
C ASN A 102 24.34 19.64 6.96
N VAL A 103 24.71 20.16 5.80
CA VAL A 103 23.84 20.24 4.62
C VAL A 103 24.22 19.17 3.59
N THR A 104 23.26 18.33 3.24
CA THR A 104 23.37 17.33 2.17
C THR A 104 22.65 17.84 0.91
N CYS A 105 23.33 17.80 -0.24
CA CYS A 105 22.77 18.26 -1.51
C CYS A 105 22.66 17.10 -2.50
N THR A 106 21.43 16.69 -2.81
CA THR A 106 21.17 15.53 -3.70
C THR A 106 21.67 15.78 -5.12
N LEU A 107 21.66 17.02 -5.62
CA LEU A 107 22.25 17.36 -6.91
C LEU A 107 23.78 17.13 -6.94
N LYS A 108 24.49 17.43 -5.84
CA LYS A 108 25.94 17.16 -5.74
C LYS A 108 26.21 15.65 -5.70
N LEU A 109 25.43 14.90 -4.92
CA LEU A 109 25.50 13.43 -4.90
C LEU A 109 25.26 12.85 -6.31
N ALA A 110 24.20 13.30 -6.98
CA ALA A 110 23.85 12.83 -8.32
C ALA A 110 24.93 13.18 -9.37
N LYS A 111 25.53 14.37 -9.29
CA LYS A 111 26.67 14.76 -10.15
C LYS A 111 27.90 13.88 -9.93
N LYS A 112 28.18 13.50 -8.67
CA LYS A 112 29.31 12.61 -8.34
C LYS A 112 29.13 11.22 -8.95
N ILE A 113 27.90 10.70 -8.98
CA ILE A 113 27.58 9.40 -9.59
C ILE A 113 27.56 9.49 -11.12
N GLY A 114 27.02 10.59 -11.66
CA GLY A 114 26.92 10.84 -13.09
C GLY A 114 25.60 10.32 -13.69
N LYS A 115 24.99 11.14 -14.57
CA LYS A 115 23.66 10.86 -15.15
C LYS A 115 23.57 9.56 -15.95
N GLN A 116 24.66 9.15 -16.60
CA GLN A 116 24.73 7.88 -17.33
C GLN A 116 24.59 6.68 -16.40
N VAL A 117 25.29 6.70 -15.26
CA VAL A 117 25.22 5.64 -14.24
C VAL A 117 23.87 5.64 -13.52
N LEU A 118 23.28 6.83 -13.34
CA LEU A 118 21.93 6.97 -12.78
C LEU A 118 20.82 6.60 -13.77
N GLY A 119 21.12 6.47 -15.06
CA GLY A 119 20.12 6.19 -16.08
C GLY A 119 19.13 7.33 -16.29
N THR A 120 19.52 8.59 -16.03
CA THR A 120 18.63 9.75 -16.14
C THR A 120 19.04 10.71 -17.27
N THR A 121 18.04 11.35 -17.88
CA THR A 121 18.19 12.31 -18.97
C THR A 121 18.87 13.60 -18.48
N ASN A 122 18.53 14.05 -17.27
CA ASN A 122 19.15 15.16 -16.57
C ASN A 122 19.14 14.93 -15.05
N LEU A 123 19.65 15.90 -14.28
CA LEU A 123 19.81 15.78 -12.82
C LEU A 123 18.88 16.70 -12.03
N LYS A 124 17.80 17.22 -12.63
CA LYS A 124 16.77 17.99 -11.91
C LYS A 124 16.00 17.07 -10.96
N LEU A 125 15.50 17.61 -9.86
CA LEU A 125 14.77 16.85 -8.84
C LEU A 125 13.65 15.99 -9.43
N LYS A 126 12.73 16.62 -10.17
CA LYS A 126 11.57 15.94 -10.77
C LYS A 126 12.01 14.83 -11.75
N THR A 127 13.04 15.07 -12.57
CA THR A 127 13.60 14.05 -13.46
C THR A 127 14.21 12.89 -12.69
N LEU A 128 14.96 13.14 -11.61
CA LEU A 128 15.46 12.08 -10.74
C LEU A 128 14.30 11.34 -10.05
N ALA A 129 13.28 12.04 -9.60
CA ALA A 129 12.11 11.41 -8.98
C ALA A 129 11.39 10.47 -9.97
N THR A 130 11.17 10.90 -11.20
CA THR A 130 10.52 10.10 -12.24
C THR A 130 11.40 8.96 -12.76
N GLU A 131 12.62 9.26 -13.18
CA GLU A 131 13.46 8.30 -13.93
C GLU A 131 14.30 7.42 -13.00
N LEU A 132 14.85 7.98 -11.91
CA LEU A 132 15.65 7.22 -10.93
C LEU A 132 14.76 6.58 -9.86
N CYS A 133 13.75 7.28 -9.36
CA CYS A 133 12.89 6.79 -8.26
C CYS A 133 11.53 6.25 -8.72
N GLN A 134 11.22 6.32 -10.02
CA GLN A 134 9.98 5.78 -10.61
C GLN A 134 8.69 6.39 -10.05
N PHE A 135 8.71 7.66 -9.63
CA PHE A 135 7.50 8.39 -9.23
C PHE A 135 6.60 8.62 -10.46
N PRO A 136 5.33 8.18 -10.43
CA PRO A 136 4.35 8.52 -11.46
C PRO A 136 3.88 9.97 -11.31
N ASP A 137 3.37 10.55 -12.39
CA ASP A 137 2.60 11.79 -12.40
C ASP A 137 3.27 12.98 -11.69
N VAL A 138 4.59 13.10 -11.85
CA VAL A 138 5.39 14.17 -11.25
C VAL A 138 5.03 15.51 -11.90
N ASP A 139 4.23 16.30 -11.19
CA ASP A 139 3.80 17.63 -11.62
C ASP A 139 4.97 18.62 -11.64
N ALA A 140 5.13 19.31 -12.77
CA ALA A 140 6.10 20.38 -13.00
C ALA A 140 5.43 21.75 -13.25
N GLU A 141 4.10 21.79 -13.34
CA GLU A 141 3.34 22.92 -13.87
C GLU A 141 3.26 24.13 -12.92
N GLU A 142 3.60 23.96 -11.64
CA GLU A 142 3.59 25.06 -10.65
C GLU A 142 4.98 25.64 -10.35
N GLN A 143 6.05 25.18 -11.00
CA GLN A 143 7.41 25.69 -10.74
C GLN A 143 7.54 27.21 -10.97
N GLY A 144 6.80 27.74 -11.95
CA GLY A 144 6.77 29.16 -12.31
C GLY A 144 5.55 29.91 -11.78
N SER A 145 4.82 29.34 -10.83
CA SER A 145 3.58 29.91 -10.30
C SER A 145 3.83 31.22 -9.54
N ASP A 146 2.79 32.04 -9.38
CA ASP A 146 2.87 33.23 -8.53
C ASP A 146 2.83 32.80 -7.06
N TRP A 147 4.00 32.68 -6.44
CA TRP A 147 4.14 32.36 -5.01
C TRP A 147 3.95 33.57 -4.09
N GLY A 148 3.77 34.78 -4.62
CA GLY A 148 3.48 35.99 -3.86
C GLY A 148 1.99 36.19 -3.56
N ARG A 149 1.10 35.49 -4.29
CA ARG A 149 -0.35 35.57 -4.07
C ARG A 149 -0.79 34.95 -2.75
N ARG A 150 -1.86 35.45 -2.16
CA ARG A 150 -2.64 34.76 -1.12
C ARG A 150 -4.14 34.91 -1.39
N SER A 151 -4.96 33.88 -1.17
CA SER A 151 -4.59 32.51 -0.76
C SER A 151 -3.92 31.71 -1.88
N LEU A 152 -3.04 30.77 -1.50
CA LEU A 152 -2.47 29.79 -2.43
C LEU A 152 -3.54 28.80 -2.91
N THR A 153 -3.39 28.33 -4.14
CA THR A 153 -4.31 27.32 -4.70
C THR A 153 -4.01 25.93 -4.13
N PRO A 154 -4.98 25.00 -4.13
CA PRO A 154 -4.72 23.61 -3.75
C PRO A 154 -3.61 22.96 -4.57
N LYS A 155 -3.47 23.33 -5.85
CA LYS A 155 -2.42 22.79 -6.74
C LYS A 155 -1.03 23.29 -6.34
N GLN A 156 -0.89 24.58 -6.03
CA GLN A 156 0.36 25.16 -5.50
C GLN A 156 0.77 24.49 -4.18
N LEU A 157 -0.18 24.32 -3.25
CA LEU A 157 0.10 23.67 -1.98
C LEU A 157 0.52 22.20 -2.18
N HIS A 158 -0.16 21.46 -3.05
CA HIS A 158 0.19 20.09 -3.37
C HIS A 158 1.58 19.99 -4.00
N TYR A 159 1.88 20.85 -4.99
CA TYR A 159 3.18 20.92 -5.64
C TYR A 159 4.32 21.14 -4.64
N ALA A 160 4.20 22.19 -3.82
CA ALA A 160 5.18 22.53 -2.79
C ALA A 160 5.40 21.37 -1.81
N ALA A 161 4.33 20.67 -1.41
CA ALA A 161 4.43 19.51 -0.54
C ALA A 161 5.29 18.39 -1.16
N MET A 162 4.95 18.07 -2.41
CA MET A 162 5.52 16.94 -3.12
C MET A 162 7.00 17.11 -3.42
N ASP A 163 7.52 18.33 -3.52
CA ASP A 163 8.96 18.54 -3.71
C ASP A 163 9.81 17.95 -2.59
N THR A 164 9.42 18.13 -1.33
CA THR A 164 10.13 17.49 -0.20
C THR A 164 9.99 15.96 -0.19
N VAL A 165 8.86 15.42 -0.68
CA VAL A 165 8.63 13.97 -0.82
C VAL A 165 9.53 13.38 -1.91
N TYR A 166 9.57 14.02 -3.08
CA TYR A 166 10.47 13.65 -4.17
C TYR A 166 11.92 13.74 -3.74
N LEU A 167 12.28 14.79 -3.00
CA LEU A 167 13.61 15.00 -2.46
C LEU A 167 14.02 13.88 -1.51
N ALA A 168 13.15 13.45 -0.60
CA ALA A 168 13.43 12.34 0.30
C ALA A 168 13.63 11.02 -0.46
N ALA A 169 12.80 10.73 -1.45
CA ALA A 169 12.95 9.53 -2.26
C ALA A 169 14.25 9.54 -3.08
N VAL A 170 14.57 10.67 -3.73
CA VAL A 170 15.81 10.84 -4.49
C VAL A 170 17.01 10.74 -3.56
N HIS A 171 16.96 11.34 -2.37
CA HIS A 171 18.02 11.21 -1.37
C HIS A 171 18.28 9.73 -1.04
N ARG A 172 17.23 8.97 -0.74
CA ARG A 172 17.32 7.54 -0.46
C ARG A 172 17.97 6.76 -1.61
N CYS A 173 17.48 6.92 -2.84
CA CYS A 173 17.99 6.19 -4.00
C CYS A 173 19.45 6.55 -4.35
N LEU A 174 19.88 7.79 -4.07
CA LEU A 174 21.28 8.18 -4.24
C LEU A 174 22.16 7.55 -3.15
N LEU A 175 21.71 7.56 -1.89
CA LEU A 175 22.44 6.92 -0.79
C LEU A 175 22.57 5.41 -0.99
N GLU A 176 21.55 4.73 -1.51
CA GLU A 176 21.64 3.31 -1.88
C GLU A 176 22.80 3.00 -2.85
N LYS A 177 23.28 3.99 -3.60
CA LYS A 177 24.41 3.84 -4.53
C LYS A 177 25.74 4.29 -3.94
N THR A 178 25.74 5.24 -3.01
CA THR A 178 26.97 5.88 -2.50
C THR A 178 27.32 5.50 -1.06
N ASP A 179 26.33 5.30 -0.20
CA ASP A 179 26.46 4.95 1.21
C ASP A 179 25.19 4.18 1.67
N PRO A 180 25.09 2.88 1.35
CA PRO A 180 23.92 2.08 1.68
C PRO A 180 23.64 1.97 3.19
N GLU A 181 24.68 2.07 4.03
CA GLU A 181 24.53 2.00 5.49
C GLU A 181 23.87 3.27 6.06
N ALA A 182 24.09 4.43 5.42
CA ALA A 182 23.41 5.67 5.80
C ALA A 182 21.89 5.61 5.58
N VAL A 183 21.41 4.79 4.64
CA VAL A 183 19.96 4.66 4.36
C VAL A 183 19.20 4.26 5.61
N THR A 184 19.63 3.20 6.29
CA THR A 184 19.02 2.74 7.55
C THR A 184 19.12 3.82 8.63
N ARG A 185 20.29 4.45 8.80
CA ARG A 185 20.47 5.49 9.86
C ARG A 185 19.58 6.72 9.67
N ILE A 186 19.37 7.14 8.42
CA ILE A 186 18.66 8.39 8.09
C ILE A 186 17.16 8.17 7.99
N PHE A 187 16.74 7.00 7.48
CA PHE A 187 15.32 6.71 7.23
C PHE A 187 14.66 5.83 8.30
N ASP A 188 15.42 5.19 9.22
CA ASP A 188 14.84 4.43 10.33
C ASP A 188 14.97 5.17 11.67
N MET A 189 13.93 5.90 12.08
CA MET A 189 13.74 6.30 13.48
C MET A 189 12.26 6.38 13.91
N ALA A 190 11.94 5.62 14.97
CA ALA A 190 10.75 5.68 15.85
C ALA A 190 9.39 5.13 15.33
N SER A 191 9.31 3.81 15.12
CA SER A 191 8.04 3.06 15.27
C SER A 191 7.93 2.45 16.68
N ASN A 192 7.64 3.27 17.70
CA ASN A 192 6.99 2.77 18.91
C ASN A 192 5.50 2.55 18.58
N GLY A 193 5.23 1.36 18.04
CA GLY A 193 3.94 0.99 17.47
C GLY A 193 4.18 0.08 16.27
N THR A 194 4.54 -1.17 16.56
CA THR A 194 4.53 -2.34 15.66
C THR A 194 4.39 -2.07 14.16
N GLN A 195 5.44 -1.55 13.52
CA GLN A 195 5.75 -1.87 12.13
C GLN A 195 7.27 -1.94 11.97
N LYS A 196 7.81 -3.15 12.20
CA LYS A 196 9.12 -3.52 11.64
C LYS A 196 9.09 -3.22 10.14
N PHE A 197 9.85 -2.22 9.69
CA PHE A 197 10.26 -2.14 8.30
C PHE A 197 10.91 -3.48 7.94
N LYS A 198 10.35 -4.12 6.92
CA LYS A 198 10.87 -5.37 6.39
C LYS A 198 12.35 -5.13 6.05
N PRO A 199 13.28 -6.00 6.49
CA PRO A 199 14.59 -6.04 5.87
C PRO A 199 14.36 -6.12 4.37
N LYS A 200 15.20 -5.43 3.59
CA LYS A 200 15.30 -5.52 2.14
C LYS A 200 14.77 -6.87 1.71
N ALA A 201 13.63 -6.88 1.00
CA ALA A 201 13.26 -8.09 0.29
C ALA A 201 14.50 -8.40 -0.54
N ASP A 202 15.13 -9.51 -0.21
CA ASP A 202 15.93 -10.24 -1.18
C ASP A 202 15.17 -10.09 -2.52
N PRO A 203 15.78 -9.62 -3.61
CA PRO A 203 15.11 -9.64 -4.90
C PRO A 203 14.51 -11.02 -5.22
N ALA A 204 14.98 -12.08 -4.54
CA ALA A 204 14.41 -13.42 -4.52
C ALA A 204 13.29 -13.68 -3.49
N SER A 205 12.77 -12.72 -2.71
CA SER A 205 11.70 -12.94 -1.72
C SER A 205 10.33 -12.49 -2.27
N LEU A 206 9.46 -13.47 -2.52
CA LEU A 206 8.08 -13.24 -2.96
C LEU A 206 7.14 -13.02 -1.76
N THR A 207 5.98 -12.41 -2.02
CA THR A 207 4.91 -12.29 -1.02
C THR A 207 3.64 -12.98 -1.50
N ALA A 208 2.76 -13.39 -0.59
CA ALA A 208 1.47 -13.97 -0.96
C ALA A 208 0.67 -13.06 -1.91
N THR A 209 0.72 -11.73 -1.70
CA THR A 209 0.13 -10.74 -2.62
C THR A 209 0.77 -10.76 -3.99
N LYS A 210 2.11 -10.90 -4.11
CA LYS A 210 2.78 -11.02 -5.40
C LYS A 210 2.41 -12.30 -6.13
N VAL A 211 2.25 -13.41 -5.39
CA VAL A 211 1.77 -14.68 -5.96
C VAL A 211 0.34 -14.52 -6.49
N ARG A 212 -0.56 -13.88 -5.73
CA ARG A 212 -1.90 -13.53 -6.23
C ARG A 212 -1.84 -12.75 -7.55
N VAL A 213 -1.05 -11.67 -7.61
CA VAL A 213 -0.92 -10.85 -8.82
C VAL A 213 -0.35 -11.68 -9.98
N ALA A 214 0.57 -12.60 -9.72
CA ALA A 214 1.12 -13.51 -10.73
C ALA A 214 0.09 -14.52 -11.27
N PHE A 215 -0.87 -14.97 -10.43
CA PHE A 215 -2.03 -15.71 -10.90
C PHE A 215 -2.97 -14.84 -11.73
N GLU A 216 -3.19 -13.58 -11.33
CA GLU A 216 -4.10 -12.68 -12.04
C GLU A 216 -3.55 -12.26 -13.42
N CYS A 217 -2.28 -11.89 -13.48
CA CYS A 217 -1.59 -11.50 -14.72
C CYS A 217 -0.06 -11.55 -14.54
N PRO A 218 0.64 -12.52 -15.18
CA PRO A 218 2.09 -12.64 -15.11
C PRO A 218 2.85 -11.39 -15.59
N ARG A 219 2.36 -10.73 -16.66
CA ARG A 219 2.89 -9.43 -17.11
C ARG A 219 2.75 -8.35 -16.05
N LEU A 220 1.60 -8.24 -15.38
CA LEU A 220 1.41 -7.24 -14.32
C LEU A 220 2.34 -7.50 -13.13
N PHE A 221 2.48 -8.77 -12.74
CA PHE A 221 3.46 -9.17 -11.72
C PHE A 221 4.88 -8.77 -12.12
N TYR A 222 5.32 -9.10 -13.34
CA TYR A 222 6.64 -8.75 -13.85
C TYR A 222 6.86 -7.23 -13.86
N LEU A 223 5.91 -6.48 -14.43
CA LEU A 223 5.99 -5.02 -14.50
C LEU A 223 6.05 -4.40 -13.11
N HIS A 224 5.27 -4.91 -12.16
CA HIS A 224 5.32 -4.43 -10.78
C HIS A 224 6.65 -4.73 -10.10
N GLN A 225 7.19 -5.93 -10.28
CA GLN A 225 8.48 -6.29 -9.69
C GLN A 225 9.64 -5.48 -10.30
N LYS A 226 9.55 -5.12 -11.59
CA LYS A 226 10.60 -4.41 -12.31
C LYS A 226 10.49 -2.88 -12.24
N PHE A 227 9.27 -2.36 -12.24
CA PHE A 227 8.97 -0.94 -12.43
C PHE A 227 8.00 -0.36 -11.37
N GLY A 228 7.65 -1.12 -10.34
CA GLY A 228 6.66 -0.71 -9.35
C GLY A 228 5.27 -0.44 -9.95
N GLY A 229 4.52 0.46 -9.33
CA GLY A 229 3.16 0.84 -9.75
C GLY A 229 2.06 -0.06 -9.18
N ASN A 230 0.81 0.35 -9.38
CA ASN A 230 -0.36 -0.34 -8.83
C ASN A 230 -0.58 -1.72 -9.49
N THR A 231 -1.13 -2.66 -8.75
CA THR A 231 -1.44 -4.04 -9.19
C THR A 231 -2.91 -4.42 -9.01
N LEU A 232 -3.75 -3.49 -8.56
CA LEU A 232 -5.17 -3.76 -8.32
C LEU A 232 -5.98 -3.49 -9.59
N PHE A 233 -6.73 -4.50 -10.03
CA PHE A 233 -7.75 -4.39 -11.06
C PHE A 233 -9.00 -3.75 -10.44
N ILE A 234 -9.06 -2.43 -10.45
CA ILE A 234 -10.21 -1.68 -9.91
C ILE A 234 -11.14 -1.34 -11.08
N PRO A 235 -12.41 -1.79 -11.07
CA PRO A 235 -13.38 -1.39 -12.09
C PRO A 235 -13.55 0.14 -12.13
N THR A 236 -13.64 0.71 -13.33
CA THR A 236 -13.82 2.15 -13.57
C THR A 236 -15.19 2.70 -13.17
N ASP A 237 -16.08 1.84 -12.64
CA ASP A 237 -17.45 2.17 -12.28
C ASP A 237 -17.52 2.96 -10.96
N GLY A 238 -16.87 4.14 -10.94
CA GLY A 238 -17.16 5.32 -10.12
C GLY A 238 -17.21 5.21 -8.59
N ASN A 239 -17.06 4.01 -8.01
CA ASN A 239 -17.49 3.77 -6.63
C ASN A 239 -16.39 3.37 -5.65
N ILE A 240 -15.14 3.23 -6.08
CA ILE A 240 -14.03 2.88 -5.18
C ILE A 240 -13.03 4.02 -5.16
N SER A 241 -13.13 4.88 -4.14
CA SER A 241 -12.16 5.95 -3.92
C SER A 241 -10.80 5.35 -3.53
N PHE A 242 -9.72 5.85 -4.14
CA PHE A 242 -8.36 5.58 -3.69
C PHE A 242 -8.24 5.91 -2.19
N GLY A 243 -7.66 5.00 -1.39
CA GLY A 243 -7.49 5.17 0.06
C GLY A 243 -8.53 4.47 0.96
N VAL A 244 -9.66 4.01 0.42
CA VAL A 244 -10.71 3.26 1.15
C VAL A 244 -10.16 1.96 1.76
N GLY A 245 -9.27 1.27 1.04
CA GLY A 245 -8.66 0.01 1.46
C GLY A 245 -7.94 0.13 2.81
N ASN A 246 -6.96 1.03 2.90
CA ASN A 246 -6.14 1.18 4.12
C ASN A 246 -6.99 1.60 5.32
N ALA A 247 -7.92 2.55 5.11
CA ALA A 247 -8.85 2.98 6.16
C ALA A 247 -9.71 1.81 6.66
N PHE A 248 -10.24 0.98 5.74
CA PHE A 248 -11.03 -0.19 6.10
C PHE A 248 -10.22 -1.18 6.95
N HIS A 249 -9.02 -1.58 6.52
CA HIS A 249 -8.20 -2.55 7.26
C HIS A 249 -7.83 -2.02 8.66
N SER A 250 -7.42 -0.75 8.74
CA SER A 250 -7.11 -0.10 10.02
C SER A 250 -8.32 -0.06 10.96
N LEU A 251 -9.52 0.21 10.45
CA LEU A 251 -10.73 0.27 11.25
C LEU A 251 -11.25 -1.13 11.62
N ALA A 252 -11.10 -2.12 10.74
CA ALA A 252 -11.42 -3.51 11.03
C ALA A 252 -10.55 -4.05 12.18
N ASP A 253 -9.24 -3.74 12.16
CA ASP A 253 -8.35 -4.05 13.27
C ASP A 253 -8.73 -3.31 14.56
N ALA A 254 -9.06 -2.02 14.44
CA ALA A 254 -9.52 -1.25 15.59
C ALA A 254 -10.80 -1.84 16.19
N PHE A 255 -11.73 -2.36 15.37
CA PHE A 255 -12.93 -3.05 15.86
C PHE A 255 -12.55 -4.27 16.69
N VAL A 256 -11.69 -5.16 16.18
CA VAL A 256 -11.27 -6.38 16.90
C VAL A 256 -10.60 -6.02 18.23
N GLN A 257 -9.70 -5.03 18.23
CA GLN A 257 -9.02 -4.59 19.44
C GLN A 257 -9.98 -3.99 20.46
N LEU A 258 -10.98 -3.23 20.00
CA LEU A 258 -11.96 -2.58 20.86
C LEU A 258 -12.93 -3.63 21.42
N ALA A 259 -13.39 -4.58 20.62
CA ALA A 259 -14.22 -5.70 21.09
C ALA A 259 -13.53 -6.56 22.17
N LEU A 260 -12.21 -6.73 22.08
CA LEU A 260 -11.42 -7.47 23.06
C LEU A 260 -11.19 -6.74 24.39
N ARG A 261 -11.28 -5.40 24.40
CA ARG A 261 -10.90 -4.57 25.56
C ARG A 261 -12.07 -3.89 26.24
N GLU A 262 -13.09 -3.49 25.46
CA GLU A 262 -14.21 -2.72 25.96
C GLU A 262 -15.30 -3.63 26.57
N PRO A 263 -15.59 -3.51 27.88
CA PRO A 263 -16.54 -4.39 28.57
C PRO A 263 -17.96 -4.37 27.98
N GLN A 264 -18.34 -3.26 27.32
CA GLN A 264 -19.63 -3.12 26.66
C GLN A 264 -19.84 -4.17 25.56
N PHE A 265 -18.80 -4.59 24.84
CA PHE A 265 -18.91 -5.64 23.82
C PHE A 265 -19.15 -7.01 24.46
N GLN A 266 -18.47 -7.30 25.56
CA GLN A 266 -18.68 -8.53 26.32
C GLN A 266 -20.09 -8.58 26.93
N ALA A 267 -20.63 -7.44 27.36
CA ALA A 267 -21.99 -7.34 27.89
C ALA A 267 -23.06 -7.80 26.88
N LEU A 268 -22.84 -7.56 25.59
CA LEU A 268 -23.75 -8.00 24.52
C LEU A 268 -23.89 -9.53 24.44
N MET A 269 -22.92 -10.28 24.98
CA MET A 269 -22.88 -11.75 24.92
C MET A 269 -23.49 -12.43 26.15
N GLN A 270 -24.01 -11.66 27.12
CA GLN A 270 -24.44 -12.17 28.43
C GLN A 270 -25.73 -12.99 28.39
N SER A 271 -26.67 -12.67 27.50
CA SER A 271 -27.89 -13.47 27.33
C SER A 271 -27.57 -14.91 26.93
N ASN A 272 -28.53 -15.81 27.16
CA ASN A 272 -28.38 -17.20 26.74
C ASN A 272 -28.23 -17.27 25.21
N ALA A 273 -27.43 -18.23 24.74
CA ALA A 273 -27.01 -18.27 23.35
C ALA A 273 -28.19 -18.46 22.37
N ASP A 274 -29.25 -19.15 22.79
CA ASP A 274 -30.51 -19.37 22.06
C ASP A 274 -31.39 -18.11 21.96
N GLN A 275 -31.15 -17.11 22.81
CA GLN A 275 -31.89 -15.84 22.84
C GLN A 275 -31.17 -14.72 22.08
N LEU A 276 -29.89 -14.89 21.74
CA LEU A 276 -29.12 -13.88 21.02
C LEU A 276 -29.56 -13.82 19.56
N GLN A 277 -30.01 -12.63 19.14
CA GLN A 277 -30.36 -12.35 17.75
C GLN A 277 -29.21 -11.64 17.04
N VAL A 278 -28.84 -12.14 15.85
CA VAL A 278 -27.70 -11.62 15.07
C VAL A 278 -27.87 -10.14 14.77
N GLU A 279 -29.05 -9.74 14.28
CA GLU A 279 -29.35 -8.36 13.89
C GLU A 279 -29.26 -7.39 15.07
N GLU A 280 -29.76 -7.81 16.24
CA GLU A 280 -29.73 -6.99 17.45
C GLU A 280 -28.30 -6.81 17.97
N VAL A 281 -27.56 -7.91 18.13
CA VAL A 281 -26.16 -7.88 18.56
C VAL A 281 -25.31 -7.07 17.59
N ALA A 282 -25.46 -7.30 16.28
CA ALA A 282 -24.71 -6.59 15.25
C ALA A 282 -25.00 -5.09 15.30
N SER A 283 -26.27 -4.69 15.42
CA SER A 283 -26.67 -3.28 15.54
C SER A 283 -26.05 -2.61 16.77
N GLN A 284 -26.08 -3.29 17.92
CA GLN A 284 -25.47 -2.77 19.16
C GLN A 284 -23.94 -2.67 19.04
N MET A 285 -23.27 -3.66 18.47
CA MET A 285 -21.82 -3.61 18.19
C MET A 285 -21.45 -2.49 17.22
N GLN A 286 -22.25 -2.29 16.17
CA GLN A 286 -22.06 -1.19 15.22
C GLN A 286 -22.23 0.16 15.91
N SER A 287 -23.25 0.34 16.75
CA SER A 287 -23.47 1.59 17.49
C SER A 287 -22.30 1.91 18.43
N LEU A 288 -21.85 0.92 19.21
CA LEU A 288 -20.69 1.08 20.10
C LEU A 288 -19.42 1.44 19.30
N PHE A 289 -19.13 0.70 18.24
CA PHE A 289 -17.94 0.96 17.43
C PHE A 289 -18.00 2.31 16.71
N TYR A 290 -19.19 2.71 16.27
CA TYR A 290 -19.43 4.01 15.66
C TYR A 290 -19.06 5.13 16.62
N GLN A 291 -19.62 5.09 17.83
CA GLN A 291 -19.43 6.12 18.85
C GLN A 291 -17.98 6.17 19.36
N LEU A 292 -17.40 5.01 19.67
CA LEU A 292 -16.10 4.94 20.34
C LEU A 292 -14.92 5.12 19.39
N LYS A 293 -15.05 4.77 18.11
CA LYS A 293 -13.91 4.76 17.19
C LYS A 293 -14.18 5.41 15.84
N PHE A 294 -15.24 5.00 15.15
CA PHE A 294 -15.44 5.44 13.76
C PHE A 294 -15.78 6.93 13.65
N PHE A 295 -16.68 7.44 14.50
CA PHE A 295 -17.09 8.84 14.47
C PHE A 295 -15.94 9.81 14.81
N PRO A 296 -15.15 9.59 15.89
CA PRO A 296 -13.94 10.39 16.12
C PRO A 296 -12.96 10.36 14.93
N TYR A 297 -12.75 9.18 14.33
CA TYR A 297 -11.90 9.04 13.14
C TYR A 297 -12.46 9.81 11.94
N LEU A 298 -13.77 9.71 11.69
CA LEU A 298 -14.46 10.45 10.63
C LEU A 298 -14.34 11.96 10.82
N GLN A 299 -14.50 12.47 12.05
CA GLN A 299 -14.33 13.89 12.35
C GLN A 299 -12.89 14.36 12.09
N GLU A 300 -11.90 13.60 12.55
CA GLU A 300 -10.49 13.93 12.36
C GLU A 300 -10.12 14.00 10.87
N VAL A 301 -10.53 13.00 10.08
CA VAL A 301 -10.23 12.96 8.64
C VAL A 301 -11.03 14.02 7.89
N SER A 302 -12.30 14.24 8.24
CA SER A 302 -13.14 15.25 7.57
C SER A 302 -12.68 16.68 7.86
N GLN A 303 -12.10 16.95 9.03
CA GLN A 303 -11.47 18.23 9.35
C GLN A 303 -10.19 18.46 8.52
N LYS A 304 -9.41 17.40 8.27
CA LYS A 304 -8.15 17.47 7.50
C LYS A 304 -8.39 17.56 5.99
N ASP A 305 -9.33 16.76 5.47
CA ASP A 305 -9.70 16.75 4.05
C ASP A 305 -11.18 16.33 3.87
N PRO A 306 -12.11 17.29 3.73
CA PRO A 306 -13.53 17.02 3.52
C PRO A 306 -13.84 16.15 2.28
N ARG A 307 -12.92 16.08 1.30
CA ARG A 307 -13.13 15.28 0.08
C ARG A 307 -13.05 13.77 0.34
N GLN A 308 -12.52 13.35 1.48
CA GLN A 308 -12.43 11.94 1.87
C GLN A 308 -13.73 11.40 2.49
N SER A 309 -14.62 12.28 2.97
CA SER A 309 -15.84 11.87 3.68
C SER A 309 -16.74 10.91 2.87
N PRO A 310 -16.97 11.07 1.55
CA PRO A 310 -17.75 10.10 0.78
C PRO A 310 -17.11 8.70 0.74
N GLY A 311 -15.77 8.62 0.67
CA GLY A 311 -15.04 7.35 0.74
C GLY A 311 -15.18 6.68 2.10
N LEU A 312 -15.14 7.47 3.19
CA LEU A 312 -15.31 6.97 4.55
C LEU A 312 -16.73 6.45 4.83
N LEU A 313 -17.77 7.07 4.26
CA LEU A 313 -19.12 6.52 4.35
C LEU A 313 -19.23 5.12 3.72
N LYS A 314 -18.50 4.86 2.63
CA LYS A 314 -18.40 3.51 2.05
C LYS A 314 -17.62 2.55 2.94
N VAL A 315 -16.51 3.02 3.54
CA VAL A 315 -15.78 2.24 4.56
C VAL A 315 -16.72 1.82 5.68
N TRP A 316 -17.58 2.73 6.17
CA TRP A 316 -18.59 2.43 7.18
C TRP A 316 -19.54 1.32 6.74
N THR A 317 -20.10 1.40 5.53
CA THR A 317 -20.97 0.36 4.98
C THR A 317 -20.29 -1.01 4.97
N GLY A 318 -19.03 -1.08 4.53
CA GLY A 318 -18.25 -2.32 4.57
C GLY A 318 -18.05 -2.83 6.00
N LEU A 319 -17.78 -1.94 6.96
CA LEU A 319 -17.58 -2.28 8.36
C LEU A 319 -18.86 -2.81 9.00
N GLN A 320 -20.03 -2.25 8.66
CA GLN A 320 -21.32 -2.78 9.14
C GLN A 320 -21.53 -4.24 8.72
N GLY A 321 -21.22 -4.57 7.45
CA GLY A 321 -21.24 -5.94 6.95
C GLY A 321 -20.27 -6.85 7.68
N LEU A 322 -19.02 -6.40 7.89
CA LEU A 322 -18.02 -7.16 8.64
C LEU A 322 -18.45 -7.41 10.10
N ILE A 323 -18.95 -6.38 10.78
CA ILE A 323 -19.40 -6.49 12.18
C ILE A 323 -20.57 -7.46 12.28
N LYS A 324 -21.49 -7.47 11.29
CA LYS A 324 -22.56 -8.47 11.24
C LYS A 324 -21.99 -9.89 11.15
N LYS A 325 -21.00 -10.15 10.29
CA LYS A 325 -20.34 -11.47 10.21
C LYS A 325 -19.63 -11.86 11.49
N PHE A 326 -18.99 -10.93 12.17
CA PHE A 326 -18.41 -11.20 13.47
C PHE A 326 -19.46 -11.51 14.54
N ALA A 327 -20.60 -10.81 14.54
CA ALA A 327 -21.71 -11.14 15.43
C ALA A 327 -22.27 -12.55 15.17
N GLU A 328 -22.46 -12.94 13.90
CA GLU A 328 -22.85 -14.30 13.51
C GLU A 328 -21.90 -15.36 14.11
N LEU A 329 -20.58 -15.17 13.92
CA LEU A 329 -19.57 -16.09 14.43
C LEU A 329 -19.54 -16.12 15.97
N LEU A 330 -19.63 -14.97 16.63
CA LEU A 330 -19.63 -14.88 18.09
C LEU A 330 -20.84 -15.59 18.69
N ILE A 331 -22.04 -15.38 18.14
CA ILE A 331 -23.26 -16.07 18.60
C ILE A 331 -23.15 -17.58 18.37
N LYS A 332 -22.65 -17.99 17.20
CA LYS A 332 -22.39 -19.41 16.91
C LYS A 332 -21.42 -20.02 17.92
N ASN A 333 -20.33 -19.33 18.23
CA ASN A 333 -19.36 -19.77 19.23
C ASN A 333 -19.93 -19.74 20.66
N ARG A 334 -20.89 -18.85 20.97
CA ARG A 334 -21.57 -18.81 22.28
C ARG A 334 -22.34 -20.08 22.61
N LEU A 335 -22.71 -20.89 21.61
CA LEU A 335 -23.31 -22.21 21.82
C LEU A 335 -22.35 -23.19 22.50
N SER A 336 -21.04 -22.98 22.39
CA SER A 336 -20.00 -23.87 22.93
C SER A 336 -19.00 -23.16 23.85
N CYS A 337 -19.17 -21.86 24.07
CA CYS A 337 -18.24 -21.01 24.81
C CYS A 337 -18.99 -20.04 25.72
N ASP A 338 -18.43 -19.78 26.90
CA ASP A 338 -19.04 -18.90 27.89
C ASP A 338 -19.02 -17.43 27.44
N ALA A 339 -20.01 -16.66 27.92
CA ALA A 339 -20.16 -15.24 27.58
C ALA A 339 -18.92 -14.40 27.89
N LYS A 340 -18.15 -14.77 28.91
CA LYS A 340 -17.01 -13.96 29.36
C LYS A 340 -15.79 -14.14 28.49
N THR A 341 -15.59 -15.33 27.92
CA THR A 341 -14.40 -15.65 27.14
C THR A 341 -14.65 -15.77 25.63
N VAL A 342 -15.91 -15.77 25.17
CA VAL A 342 -16.20 -16.01 23.73
C VAL A 342 -15.47 -15.05 22.79
N ILE A 343 -15.40 -13.75 23.11
CA ILE A 343 -14.76 -12.77 22.22
C ILE A 343 -13.26 -13.04 22.17
N GLN A 344 -12.64 -13.22 23.34
CA GLN A 344 -11.21 -13.50 23.48
C GLN A 344 -10.81 -14.82 22.82
N LYS A 345 -11.64 -15.86 22.90
CA LYS A 345 -11.37 -17.16 22.27
C LYS A 345 -11.72 -17.20 20.79
N THR A 346 -12.61 -16.32 20.33
CA THR A 346 -12.98 -16.21 18.91
C THR A 346 -11.91 -15.45 18.13
N PHE A 347 -11.46 -14.30 18.61
CA PHE A 347 -10.43 -13.51 17.92
C PHE A 347 -9.02 -13.91 18.38
N VAL A 348 -8.31 -14.65 17.52
CA VAL A 348 -6.97 -15.13 17.83
C VAL A 348 -5.97 -13.99 17.59
N THR A 349 -5.40 -13.46 18.67
CA THR A 349 -4.40 -12.40 18.62
C THR A 349 -2.98 -12.97 18.60
N GLY A 350 -2.05 -12.30 17.91
CA GLY A 350 -0.66 -12.73 17.79
C GLY A 350 0.07 -12.07 16.62
N ASP A 351 1.32 -12.50 16.39
CA ASP A 351 2.08 -12.08 15.21
C ASP A 351 1.44 -12.63 13.94
N ARG A 352 0.97 -11.73 13.08
CA ARG A 352 0.32 -12.07 11.80
C ARG A 352 1.32 -12.28 10.67
N LYS A 353 2.60 -11.98 10.90
CA LYS A 353 3.65 -12.16 9.90
C LYS A 353 3.99 -13.63 9.77
N LEU A 354 3.98 -14.08 8.51
CA LEU A 354 4.24 -15.45 8.11
C LEU A 354 5.38 -15.46 7.11
N GLU A 355 6.18 -16.51 7.17
CA GLU A 355 7.16 -16.83 6.16
C GLU A 355 7.35 -18.33 6.04
N TYR A 356 7.64 -18.79 4.84
CA TYR A 356 8.00 -20.19 4.57
C TYR A 356 8.88 -20.28 3.33
N VAL A 357 9.76 -21.27 3.31
CA VAL A 357 10.64 -21.56 2.17
C VAL A 357 10.09 -22.77 1.43
N PHE A 358 9.60 -22.55 0.22
CA PHE A 358 9.09 -23.62 -0.64
C PHE A 358 10.23 -24.24 -1.45
N THR A 359 10.26 -25.57 -1.54
CA THR A 359 11.07 -26.30 -2.52
C THR A 359 10.33 -26.34 -3.84
N LEU A 360 10.99 -25.93 -4.92
CA LEU A 360 10.45 -25.86 -6.27
C LEU A 360 10.69 -27.17 -7.04
N PRO A 361 9.97 -27.44 -8.15
CA PRO A 361 10.13 -28.67 -8.93
C PRO A 361 11.54 -28.91 -9.48
N ASP A 362 12.31 -27.85 -9.71
CA ASP A 362 13.73 -27.93 -10.15
C ASP A 362 14.72 -28.06 -8.98
N GLY A 363 14.23 -28.22 -7.74
CA GLY A 363 15.03 -28.34 -6.52
C GLY A 363 15.51 -27.01 -5.95
N THR A 364 15.26 -25.89 -6.62
CA THR A 364 15.56 -24.56 -6.06
C THR A 364 14.60 -24.20 -4.93
N GLN A 365 14.94 -23.18 -4.15
CA GLN A 365 14.13 -22.73 -3.02
C GLN A 365 13.59 -21.32 -3.25
N GLN A 366 12.38 -21.08 -2.75
CA GLN A 366 11.71 -19.80 -2.84
C GLN A 366 11.06 -19.43 -1.52
N ARG A 367 11.59 -18.39 -0.86
CA ARG A 367 10.97 -17.82 0.34
C ARG A 367 9.72 -17.02 -0.06
N VAL A 368 8.61 -17.29 0.61
CA VAL A 368 7.37 -16.51 0.50
C VAL A 368 7.02 -15.95 1.87
N ALA A 369 6.73 -14.66 1.93
CA ALA A 369 6.29 -13.97 3.13
C ALA A 369 4.85 -13.45 3.00
N GLY A 370 4.17 -13.28 4.12
CA GLY A 370 2.79 -12.86 4.16
C GLY A 370 2.41 -12.18 5.46
N GLU A 371 1.31 -11.44 5.43
CA GLU A 371 0.63 -10.92 6.60
C GLU A 371 -0.85 -11.01 6.28
N PHE A 372 -1.60 -11.76 7.09
CA PHE A 372 -3.04 -11.92 6.93
C PHE A 372 -3.78 -10.89 7.78
N ASP A 373 -5.03 -10.60 7.44
CA ASP A 373 -5.79 -9.54 8.12
C ASP A 373 -6.34 -9.97 9.47
N CYS A 374 -7.02 -11.11 9.55
CA CYS A 374 -7.63 -11.58 10.79
C CYS A 374 -7.53 -13.10 10.93
N LEU A 375 -7.42 -13.60 12.16
CA LEU A 375 -7.48 -15.02 12.49
C LEU A 375 -8.58 -15.22 13.53
N VAL A 376 -9.53 -16.08 13.22
CA VAL A 376 -10.64 -16.41 14.11
C VAL A 376 -10.66 -17.89 14.43
N TYR A 377 -11.30 -18.27 15.53
CA TYR A 377 -11.55 -19.66 15.88
C TYR A 377 -13.05 -19.97 15.77
N ASN A 378 -13.39 -21.05 15.08
CA ASN A 378 -14.74 -21.58 14.98
C ASN A 378 -14.86 -22.81 15.90
N PHE A 379 -15.70 -22.71 16.93
CA PHE A 379 -15.86 -23.77 17.93
C PHE A 379 -16.57 -25.01 17.37
N GLU A 380 -17.53 -24.83 16.46
CA GLU A 380 -18.27 -25.94 15.85
C GLU A 380 -17.34 -26.79 15.00
N LEU A 381 -16.49 -26.15 14.19
CA LEU A 381 -15.52 -26.83 13.34
C LEU A 381 -14.23 -27.23 14.07
N GLN A 382 -14.04 -26.75 15.30
CA GLN A 382 -12.81 -26.87 16.09
C GLN A 382 -11.55 -26.48 15.31
N GLN A 383 -11.66 -25.42 14.50
CA GLN A 383 -10.59 -24.99 13.60
C GLN A 383 -10.42 -23.48 13.60
N GLN A 384 -9.19 -23.05 13.32
CA GLN A 384 -8.88 -21.67 13.04
C GLN A 384 -9.23 -21.35 11.58
N CYS A 385 -9.62 -20.10 11.32
CA CYS A 385 -9.90 -19.61 9.99
C CYS A 385 -9.20 -18.26 9.79
N VAL A 386 -8.36 -18.17 8.77
CA VAL A 386 -7.81 -16.89 8.30
C VAL A 386 -8.90 -16.15 7.55
N ILE A 387 -9.13 -14.89 7.87
CA ILE A 387 -10.03 -14.01 7.12
C ILE A 387 -9.19 -12.94 6.44
N GLU A 388 -9.25 -12.89 5.11
CA GLU A 388 -8.66 -11.84 4.27
C GLU A 388 -9.76 -10.88 3.81
N PHE A 389 -9.53 -9.58 3.94
CA PHE A 389 -10.48 -8.54 3.55
C PHE A 389 -10.15 -8.00 2.15
N LYS A 390 -11.19 -7.76 1.35
CA LYS A 390 -11.09 -7.06 0.07
C LYS A 390 -12.15 -5.97 0.00
N THR A 391 -11.73 -4.74 -0.28
CA THR A 391 -12.64 -3.60 -0.48
C THR A 391 -13.12 -3.47 -1.93
N TYR A 392 -13.08 -4.58 -2.67
CA TYR A 392 -13.49 -4.69 -4.06
C TYR A 392 -13.90 -6.13 -4.32
N ARG A 393 -14.74 -6.36 -5.33
CA ARG A 393 -15.06 -7.70 -5.81
C ARG A 393 -13.91 -8.22 -6.68
N PRO A 394 -13.24 -9.32 -6.31
CA PRO A 394 -12.18 -9.90 -7.11
C PRO A 394 -12.77 -10.48 -8.39
N ILE A 395 -12.11 -10.24 -9.50
CA ILE A 395 -12.50 -10.79 -10.81
C ILE A 395 -12.04 -12.24 -10.93
N ASP A 396 -10.98 -12.60 -10.20
CA ASP A 396 -10.38 -13.93 -10.18
C ASP A 396 -10.47 -14.57 -8.79
N PRO A 397 -11.51 -15.36 -8.49
CA PRO A 397 -11.57 -16.11 -7.25
C PRO A 397 -10.40 -17.10 -7.07
N SER A 398 -9.79 -17.59 -8.16
CA SER A 398 -8.69 -18.56 -8.09
C SER A 398 -7.39 -17.91 -7.60
N ALA A 399 -7.14 -16.65 -7.96
CA ALA A 399 -6.01 -15.89 -7.44
C ALA A 399 -6.15 -15.60 -5.94
N GLN A 400 -7.38 -15.32 -5.48
CA GLN A 400 -7.67 -15.12 -4.05
C GLN A 400 -7.46 -16.42 -3.27
N LEU A 401 -7.95 -17.54 -3.80
CA LEU A 401 -7.68 -18.88 -3.25
C LEU A 401 -6.17 -19.12 -3.09
N ALA A 402 -5.36 -18.79 -4.09
CA ALA A 402 -3.90 -18.94 -4.00
C ALA A 402 -3.28 -18.08 -2.88
N GLN A 403 -3.77 -16.84 -2.68
CA GLN A 403 -3.30 -15.96 -1.61
C GLN A 403 -3.57 -16.56 -0.23
N VAL A 404 -4.82 -16.95 0.03
CA VAL A 404 -5.21 -17.45 1.35
C VAL A 404 -4.71 -18.87 1.62
N ALA A 405 -4.55 -19.69 0.57
CA ALA A 405 -3.90 -21.00 0.68
C ALA A 405 -2.46 -20.89 1.18
N LEU A 406 -1.72 -19.87 0.74
CA LEU A 406 -0.38 -19.60 1.27
C LEU A 406 -0.43 -19.24 2.77
N TYR A 407 -1.35 -18.39 3.21
CA TYR A 407 -1.46 -18.03 4.63
C TYR A 407 -1.79 -19.24 5.51
N SER A 408 -2.83 -19.99 5.16
CA SER A 408 -3.21 -21.21 5.88
C SER A 408 -2.07 -22.22 5.91
N TYR A 409 -1.37 -22.43 4.79
CA TYR A 409 -0.26 -23.38 4.75
C TYR A 409 0.94 -22.92 5.59
N MET A 410 1.29 -21.63 5.57
CA MET A 410 2.37 -21.11 6.40
C MET A 410 2.04 -21.20 7.90
N LEU A 411 0.78 -20.96 8.29
CA LEU A 411 0.31 -21.17 9.66
C LEU A 411 0.34 -22.65 10.06
N TRP A 412 -0.15 -23.54 9.20
CA TRP A 412 -0.05 -24.98 9.41
C TRP A 412 1.40 -25.43 9.52
N ALA A 413 2.30 -24.92 8.69
CA ALA A 413 3.72 -25.27 8.73
C ALA A 413 4.36 -24.91 10.08
N LYS A 414 3.94 -23.78 10.66
CA LYS A 414 4.38 -23.28 11.97
C LYS A 414 3.76 -24.03 13.15
N ASN A 415 2.44 -24.26 13.12
CA ASN A 415 1.68 -24.71 14.30
C ASN A 415 1.22 -26.18 14.22
N LYS A 416 1.30 -26.81 13.05
CA LYS A 416 0.80 -28.16 12.74
C LYS A 416 -0.69 -28.36 13.00
N ILE A 417 -1.45 -27.27 12.89
CA ILE A 417 -2.91 -27.25 13.03
C ILE A 417 -3.52 -26.86 11.69
N ALA A 418 -4.59 -27.54 11.28
CA ALA A 418 -5.34 -27.21 10.08
C ALA A 418 -6.00 -25.83 10.22
N VAL A 419 -5.87 -25.00 9.20
CA VAL A 419 -6.41 -23.63 9.19
C VAL A 419 -7.22 -23.40 7.94
N ASP A 420 -8.52 -23.20 8.11
CA ASP A 420 -9.43 -22.78 7.03
C ASP A 420 -9.13 -21.35 6.59
N SER A 421 -9.74 -20.91 5.50
CA SER A 421 -9.65 -19.52 5.06
C SER A 421 -10.98 -19.01 4.54
N ALA A 422 -11.22 -17.72 4.72
CA ALA A 422 -12.29 -16.99 4.08
C ALA A 422 -11.78 -15.69 3.47
N VAL A 423 -12.38 -15.27 2.37
CA VAL A 423 -12.16 -13.96 1.73
C VAL A 423 -13.45 -13.17 1.82
N TYR A 424 -13.42 -12.06 2.56
CA TYR A 424 -14.55 -11.17 2.74
C TYR A 424 -14.40 -9.97 1.82
N CYS A 425 -15.23 -9.94 0.78
CA CYS A 425 -15.35 -8.80 -0.11
C CYS A 425 -16.41 -7.87 0.46
N VAL A 426 -15.99 -6.75 1.04
CA VAL A 426 -16.87 -5.92 1.87
C VAL A 426 -17.58 -4.81 1.10
N LEU A 427 -17.19 -4.58 -0.15
CA LEU A 427 -17.77 -3.56 -1.02
C LEU A 427 -17.89 -4.07 -2.48
N PRO A 428 -18.93 -3.61 -3.23
CA PRO A 428 -20.02 -2.73 -2.78
C PRO A 428 -21.06 -3.45 -1.90
N GLU A 429 -21.20 -4.76 -2.08
CA GLU A 429 -22.04 -5.64 -1.27
C GLU A 429 -21.16 -6.69 -0.62
N PHE A 430 -21.53 -7.11 0.59
CA PHE A 430 -20.78 -8.12 1.30
C PHE A 430 -20.87 -9.47 0.60
N GLN A 431 -19.73 -10.06 0.25
CA GLN A 431 -19.62 -11.38 -0.34
C GLN A 431 -18.52 -12.18 0.35
N GLU A 432 -18.83 -13.43 0.66
CA GLU A 432 -17.95 -14.36 1.37
C GLU A 432 -17.56 -15.52 0.46
N TYR A 433 -16.27 -15.84 0.45
CA TYR A 433 -15.74 -17.06 -0.16
C TYR A 433 -15.00 -17.85 0.90
N SER A 434 -15.46 -19.05 1.20
CA SER A 434 -14.90 -19.88 2.27
C SER A 434 -14.24 -21.13 1.69
N TYR A 435 -13.10 -21.50 2.25
CA TYR A 435 -12.23 -22.55 1.76
C TYR A 435 -11.79 -23.45 2.91
N SER A 436 -12.04 -24.75 2.78
CA SER A 436 -11.59 -25.74 3.76
C SER A 436 -10.09 -25.98 3.68
N TRP A 437 -9.47 -26.38 4.79
CA TRP A 437 -8.06 -26.76 4.86
C TRP A 437 -7.67 -27.75 3.75
N LYS A 438 -8.50 -28.78 3.50
CA LYS A 438 -8.25 -29.79 2.45
C LYS A 438 -8.11 -29.17 1.06
N GLN A 439 -8.97 -28.18 0.74
CA GLN A 439 -8.90 -27.46 -0.52
C GLN A 439 -7.64 -26.59 -0.61
N LEU A 440 -7.29 -25.91 0.48
CA LEU A 440 -6.14 -25.01 0.56
C LEU A 440 -4.83 -25.79 0.45
N GLU A 441 -4.70 -26.88 1.19
CA GLU A 441 -3.55 -27.79 1.15
C GLU A 441 -3.35 -28.38 -0.25
N SER A 442 -4.43 -28.85 -0.88
CA SER A 442 -4.38 -29.36 -2.26
C SER A 442 -3.91 -28.28 -3.24
N THR A 443 -4.39 -27.04 -3.08
CA THR A 443 -3.99 -25.90 -3.91
C THR A 443 -2.49 -25.63 -3.77
N VAL A 444 -1.96 -25.63 -2.54
CA VAL A 444 -0.54 -25.42 -2.31
C VAL A 444 0.30 -26.52 -2.93
N HIS A 445 0.00 -27.78 -2.67
CA HIS A 445 0.81 -28.88 -3.20
C HIS A 445 0.78 -28.98 -4.73
N GLN A 446 -0.34 -28.67 -5.37
CA GLN A 446 -0.49 -28.84 -6.82
C GLN A 446 -0.05 -27.63 -7.65
N LEU A 447 -0.23 -26.41 -7.15
CA LEU A 447 -0.12 -25.20 -8.00
C LEU A 447 0.99 -24.24 -7.55
N ILE A 448 1.22 -24.09 -6.25
CA ILE A 448 2.08 -23.03 -5.73
C ILE A 448 3.55 -23.22 -6.12
N PRO A 449 4.21 -24.37 -5.90
CA PRO A 449 5.61 -24.56 -6.31
C PRO A 449 5.85 -24.31 -7.80
N HIS A 450 4.95 -24.81 -8.67
CA HIS A 450 5.04 -24.57 -10.11
C HIS A 450 4.88 -23.09 -10.45
N LYS A 451 3.93 -22.38 -9.84
CA LYS A 451 3.76 -20.94 -10.06
C LYS A 451 4.98 -20.15 -9.58
N LEU A 452 5.52 -20.48 -8.41
CA LEU A 452 6.72 -19.83 -7.88
C LEU A 452 7.93 -20.00 -8.80
N GLN A 453 8.12 -21.20 -9.36
CA GLN A 453 9.16 -21.44 -10.37
C GLN A 453 8.93 -20.62 -11.64
N GLN A 454 7.68 -20.57 -12.15
CA GLN A 454 7.33 -19.69 -13.28
C GLN A 454 7.63 -18.22 -12.97
N MET A 455 7.32 -17.76 -11.76
CA MET A 455 7.62 -16.40 -11.32
C MET A 455 9.12 -16.13 -11.35
N GLN A 456 9.97 -17.05 -10.87
CA GLN A 456 11.42 -16.91 -10.97
C GLN A 456 11.88 -16.80 -12.44
N GLN A 457 11.36 -17.66 -13.32
CA GLN A 457 11.67 -17.63 -14.75
C GLN A 457 11.26 -16.30 -15.39
N TRP A 458 10.06 -15.80 -15.07
CA TRP A 458 9.60 -14.50 -15.56
C TRP A 458 10.50 -13.38 -15.08
N LEU A 459 10.95 -13.38 -13.83
CA LEU A 459 11.85 -12.34 -13.32
C LEU A 459 13.24 -12.36 -13.96
N MET A 460 13.68 -13.50 -14.48
CA MET A 460 14.90 -13.62 -15.27
C MET A 460 14.73 -13.22 -16.75
N TRP A 461 13.49 -13.00 -17.21
CA TRP A 461 13.24 -12.60 -18.60
C TRP A 461 13.68 -11.16 -18.86
N GLU A 462 14.32 -10.96 -20.01
CA GLU A 462 14.78 -9.67 -20.53
C GLU A 462 14.17 -9.43 -21.91
N GLN A 463 14.01 -8.16 -22.30
CA GLN A 463 13.22 -7.76 -23.49
C GLN A 463 13.74 -8.33 -24.83
N ASN A 464 14.99 -8.77 -24.87
CA ASN A 464 15.65 -9.40 -26.02
C ASN A 464 15.48 -10.93 -26.06
N ARG A 465 14.86 -11.55 -25.05
CA ARG A 465 14.63 -12.99 -24.99
C ARG A 465 13.28 -13.37 -25.60
N LEU A 466 13.25 -14.53 -26.25
CA LEU A 466 12.02 -15.17 -26.71
C LEU A 466 11.13 -15.51 -25.50
N GLU A 467 9.82 -15.58 -25.71
CA GLU A 467 8.80 -15.95 -24.69
C GLU A 467 8.71 -14.99 -23.48
N PRO A 468 8.09 -13.81 -23.64
CA PRO A 468 7.81 -12.91 -22.52
C PRO A 468 6.88 -13.58 -21.49
N PRO A 469 6.85 -13.07 -20.24
CA PRO A 469 5.78 -13.39 -19.29
C PRO A 469 4.42 -13.33 -20.00
N PRO A 470 3.59 -14.38 -19.87
CA PRO A 470 2.37 -14.47 -20.64
C PRO A 470 1.38 -13.38 -20.20
N SER A 471 0.58 -12.90 -21.15
CA SER A 471 -0.56 -12.05 -20.80
C SER A 471 -1.55 -12.82 -19.94
N THR A 472 -2.43 -12.10 -19.23
CA THR A 472 -3.62 -12.70 -18.61
C THR A 472 -4.40 -13.55 -19.63
N LEU A 473 -4.96 -14.67 -19.15
CA LEU A 473 -5.85 -15.52 -19.94
C LEU A 473 -7.22 -14.86 -20.18
N GLU A 474 -7.58 -13.87 -19.36
CA GLU A 474 -8.81 -13.11 -19.46
C GLU A 474 -8.53 -11.73 -20.05
N ALA A 475 -8.67 -11.60 -21.37
CA ALA A 475 -8.39 -10.36 -22.10
C ALA A 475 -9.16 -9.14 -21.58
N GLN A 476 -10.36 -9.34 -21.02
CA GLN A 476 -11.17 -8.27 -20.43
C GLN A 476 -10.48 -7.58 -19.24
N ARG A 477 -9.58 -8.27 -18.53
CA ARG A 477 -8.80 -7.68 -17.42
C ARG A 477 -7.83 -6.61 -17.89
N CYS A 478 -7.39 -6.66 -19.15
CA CYS A 478 -6.51 -5.63 -19.70
C CYS A 478 -7.17 -4.25 -19.70
N ASN A 479 -8.50 -4.17 -19.87
CA ASN A 479 -9.25 -2.91 -19.97
C ASN A 479 -9.25 -2.11 -18.65
N ILE A 480 -9.06 -2.79 -17.53
CA ILE A 480 -9.04 -2.22 -16.17
C ILE A 480 -7.68 -2.43 -15.50
N CYS A 481 -6.66 -2.82 -16.28
CA CYS A 481 -5.32 -3.04 -15.78
C CYS A 481 -4.67 -1.68 -15.49
N PRO A 482 -4.18 -1.44 -14.26
CA PRO A 482 -3.57 -0.15 -13.92
C PRO A 482 -2.25 0.11 -14.64
N GLN A 483 -1.67 -0.91 -15.29
CA GLN A 483 -0.44 -0.81 -16.06
C GLN A 483 -0.64 -1.22 -17.52
N TYR A 484 -1.85 -1.04 -18.06
CA TYR A 484 -2.19 -1.41 -19.44
C TYR A 484 -1.24 -0.78 -20.46
N GLU A 485 -1.05 0.54 -20.44
CA GLU A 485 -0.20 1.25 -21.41
C GLU A 485 1.26 0.80 -21.35
N LYS A 486 1.80 0.63 -20.13
CA LYS A 486 3.14 0.10 -19.91
C LYS A 486 3.25 -1.34 -20.43
N CYS A 487 2.24 -2.17 -20.22
CA CYS A 487 2.19 -3.53 -20.72
C CYS A 487 2.22 -3.57 -22.26
N GLN A 488 1.42 -2.73 -22.93
CA GLN A 488 1.39 -2.68 -24.39
C GLN A 488 2.72 -2.21 -24.96
N THR A 489 3.30 -1.13 -24.42
CA THR A 489 4.56 -0.57 -24.91
C THR A 489 5.76 -1.49 -24.65
N TYR A 490 5.83 -2.11 -23.47
CA TYR A 490 7.00 -2.88 -23.05
C TYR A 490 7.10 -4.26 -23.73
N PHE A 491 5.97 -4.95 -23.89
CA PHE A 491 5.95 -6.31 -24.47
C PHE A 491 5.67 -6.34 -25.99
N ALA A 492 5.30 -5.23 -26.64
CA ALA A 492 5.01 -5.19 -28.09
C ALA A 492 6.24 -5.36 -28.99
N VAL A 493 7.46 -5.31 -28.46
CA VAL A 493 8.71 -5.37 -29.27
C VAL A 493 8.99 -6.80 -29.78
N GLY A 494 8.32 -7.82 -29.26
CA GLY A 494 8.51 -9.23 -29.67
C GLY A 494 7.66 -9.72 -30.84
N ASP A 495 6.65 -8.96 -31.29
CA ASP A 495 5.72 -9.39 -32.36
C ASP A 495 6.06 -8.84 -33.76
N ARG A 496 7.20 -8.14 -33.92
CA ARG A 496 7.63 -7.54 -35.19
C ARG A 496 8.76 -8.32 -35.88
N SER A 497 8.62 -9.64 -35.99
CA SER A 497 9.50 -10.44 -36.86
C SER A 497 8.75 -11.53 -37.63
N THR A 498 7.70 -11.18 -38.37
CA THR A 498 7.30 -11.89 -39.60
C THR A 498 6.51 -10.95 -40.52
N THR A 499 7.21 -10.05 -41.19
CA THR A 499 6.75 -9.53 -42.49
C THR A 499 7.92 -9.59 -43.44
N SER A 500 8.07 -10.72 -44.12
CA SER A 500 8.74 -10.82 -45.40
C SER A 500 7.85 -11.63 -46.33
N ASP A 501 7.54 -11.01 -47.46
CA ASP A 501 6.76 -11.53 -48.58
C ASP A 501 7.05 -12.98 -48.96
N GLY A 502 6.01 -13.68 -49.39
CA GLY A 502 6.09 -14.99 -50.03
C GLY A 502 4.72 -15.67 -50.09
N GLY A 503 3.94 -15.39 -51.14
CA GLY A 503 2.60 -15.96 -51.29
C GLY A 503 2.60 -17.48 -51.46
N ALA A 504 1.71 -18.17 -50.73
CA ALA A 504 1.06 -19.41 -51.17
C ALA A 504 -0.09 -19.84 -50.23
N LYS A 505 -1.27 -20.00 -50.83
CA LYS A 505 -2.41 -20.87 -50.48
C LYS A 505 -2.84 -21.04 -49.01
N VAL A 506 -4.03 -20.51 -48.74
CA VAL A 506 -4.94 -20.91 -47.67
C VAL A 506 -5.16 -22.42 -47.66
N ILE A 507 -4.70 -23.10 -46.60
CA ILE A 507 -5.13 -24.46 -46.23
C ILE A 507 -5.66 -24.38 -44.80
N LYS A 508 -6.98 -24.59 -44.65
CA LYS A 508 -7.65 -24.70 -43.34
C LYS A 508 -7.28 -26.03 -42.66
N PRO A 509 -6.94 -26.06 -41.37
CA PRO A 509 -6.94 -27.30 -40.59
C PRO A 509 -8.35 -27.64 -40.05
N PRO A 510 -8.60 -28.90 -39.70
CA PRO A 510 -9.95 -29.47 -39.64
C PRO A 510 -10.67 -29.22 -38.31
N ILE A 511 -12.00 -29.13 -38.42
CA ILE A 511 -12.95 -29.13 -37.32
C ILE A 511 -12.88 -30.48 -36.59
N VAL A 512 -12.41 -30.48 -35.34
CA VAL A 512 -12.55 -31.63 -34.45
C VAL A 512 -13.86 -31.50 -33.66
N LYS A 513 -14.74 -32.48 -33.85
CA LYS A 513 -16.08 -32.58 -33.26
C LYS A 513 -16.00 -32.70 -31.74
N LYS A 514 -16.92 -32.00 -31.05
CA LYS A 514 -17.26 -32.25 -29.64
C LYS A 514 -17.70 -33.70 -29.46
N THR A 515 -17.14 -34.39 -28.46
CA THR A 515 -17.77 -35.60 -27.91
C THR A 515 -17.90 -35.45 -26.40
N ARG A 516 -19.15 -35.66 -25.94
CA ARG A 516 -19.62 -35.73 -24.55
C ARG A 516 -18.83 -36.74 -23.72
N VAL A 517 -18.55 -36.39 -22.47
CA VAL A 517 -18.66 -37.34 -21.35
C VAL A 517 -19.52 -36.67 -20.28
N ALA A 518 -20.51 -37.43 -19.80
CA ALA A 518 -21.62 -36.98 -18.98
C ALA A 518 -21.37 -37.28 -17.49
N LYS A 519 -21.89 -36.39 -16.63
CA LYS A 519 -22.79 -36.68 -15.49
C LYS A 519 -22.33 -37.70 -14.45
N ILE A 520 -21.88 -37.22 -13.28
CA ILE A 520 -22.23 -37.79 -11.97
C ILE A 520 -22.43 -36.61 -11.00
N ALA A 521 -23.70 -36.28 -10.71
CA ALA A 521 -24.11 -35.48 -9.56
C ALA A 521 -25.33 -36.19 -8.98
N GLY A 522 -25.16 -36.78 -7.80
CA GLY A 522 -26.22 -37.40 -7.02
C GLY A 522 -26.47 -36.56 -5.76
N GLU A 523 -27.69 -36.03 -5.69
CA GLU A 523 -28.60 -35.92 -4.54
C GLU A 523 -28.02 -35.72 -3.13
N ILE A 524 -28.36 -34.58 -2.50
CA ILE A 524 -28.82 -34.55 -1.10
C ILE A 524 -30.00 -33.56 -0.98
N SER A 525 -31.10 -34.09 -0.46
CA SER A 525 -32.41 -33.50 -0.19
C SER A 525 -32.39 -32.56 1.03
N ALA A 526 -33.24 -31.54 1.03
CA ALA A 526 -33.63 -30.77 2.21
C ALA A 526 -34.99 -31.28 2.74
N PRO A 527 -35.20 -31.41 4.05
CA PRO A 527 -36.53 -31.58 4.63
C PRO A 527 -37.16 -30.24 5.00
N GLU A 528 -38.50 -30.24 4.96
CA GLU A 528 -39.45 -29.14 5.20
C GLU A 528 -39.39 -28.49 6.58
#